data_AF-A0A3D3CUK9-F1
#
_entry.id   AF-A0A3D3CUK9-F1
#
_cell.length_a   1.000
_cell.length_b   1.000
_cell.length_c   1.000
_cell.angle_alpha   90.00
_cell.angle_beta   90.00
_cell.angle_gamma   90.00
#
_symmetry.space_group_name_H-M   'P 1'
#
loop_
_entity.id
_entity.type
_entity.pdbx_description
1 polymer ?
#
loop_
_entity_poly.entity_id
_entity_poly.type
_entity_poly.pdbx_seq_one_letter_code
_entity_poly.pdbx_strand_id
1 'polypeptide(L)'
;SGSAKHSLLAMQVLIWVIFYSFDYVYFNRKSPILAALWTNLDFLMALCSLLITWYADRYLAYCYLPLGVWTFYAGTVADYQALYNGDPVFGTKPLLKYIEK
;
A
#
# COMPACT_ATOMS: atom_id res chain seq x y z
N SER A 1 -1.57 19.75 -18.91
CA SER A 1 -2.17 20.99 -18.38
C SER A 1 -2.59 20.74 -16.93
N GLY A 2 -2.90 21.77 -16.12
CA GLY A 2 -2.92 21.73 -14.65
C GLY A 2 -3.56 20.51 -13.95
N SER A 3 -4.53 19.82 -14.54
CA SER A 3 -5.20 18.64 -13.98
C SER A 3 -4.24 17.52 -13.51
N ALA A 4 -3.26 17.11 -14.33
CA ALA A 4 -2.33 16.02 -13.97
C ALA A 4 -1.46 16.35 -12.74
N LYS A 5 -1.09 17.62 -12.56
CA LYS A 5 -0.33 18.07 -11.39
C LYS A 5 -1.19 18.00 -10.12
N HIS A 6 -2.45 18.41 -10.20
CA HIS A 6 -3.39 18.30 -9.08
C HIS A 6 -3.67 16.84 -8.72
N SER A 7 -3.81 15.95 -9.72
CA SER A 7 -3.94 14.50 -9.48
C SER A 7 -2.71 13.92 -8.77
N LEU A 8 -1.50 14.26 -9.20
CA LEU A 8 -0.27 13.79 -8.54
C LEU A 8 -0.15 14.30 -7.12
N LEU A 9 -0.50 15.56 -6.87
CA LEU A 9 -0.53 16.13 -5.52
C LEU A 9 -1.58 15.42 -4.64
N ALA A 10 -2.77 15.15 -5.17
CA ALA A 10 -3.81 14.41 -4.44
C ALA A 10 -3.35 12.98 -4.10
N MET A 11 -2.71 12.28 -5.05
CA MET A 11 -2.13 10.96 -4.80
C MET A 11 -1.06 11.01 -3.70
N GLN A 12 -0.18 12.02 -3.73
CA GLN A 12 0.83 12.22 -2.69
C GLN A 12 0.21 12.46 -1.31
N VAL A 13 -0.82 13.31 -1.22
CA VAL A 13 -1.55 13.54 0.03
C VAL A 13 -2.17 12.23 0.55
N LEU A 14 -2.76 11.42 -0.33
CA LEU A 14 -3.32 10.12 0.05
C LEU A 14 -2.23 9.15 0.54
N ILE A 15 -1.09 9.05 -0.16
CA ILE A 15 0.07 8.25 0.26
C ILE A 15 0.52 8.65 1.67
N TRP A 16 0.67 9.95 1.94
CA TRP A 16 1.06 10.45 3.26
C TRP A 16 0.03 10.13 4.36
N VAL A 17 -1.26 10.26 4.06
CA VAL A 17 -2.33 9.89 5.00
C VAL A 17 -2.31 8.39 5.29
N ILE A 18 -2.11 7.56 4.26
CA ILE A 18 -1.99 6.11 4.42
C ILE A 18 -0.76 5.79 5.27
N PHE A 19 0.40 6.35 4.93
CA PHE A 19 1.66 6.13 5.65
C PHE A 19 1.54 6.53 7.12
N TYR A 20 1.00 7.72 7.42
CA TYR A 20 0.82 8.18 8.79
C TYR A 20 -0.20 7.35 9.59
N SER A 21 -1.30 6.93 8.94
CA SER A 21 -2.31 6.09 9.61
C SER A 21 -1.93 4.62 9.71
N PHE A 22 -0.96 4.16 8.91
CA PHE A 22 -0.49 2.77 8.90
C PHE A 22 0.08 2.37 10.25
N ASP A 23 0.91 3.21 10.88
CA ASP A 23 1.48 2.92 12.20
C ASP A 23 0.38 2.70 13.25
N TYR A 24 -0.68 3.52 13.21
CA TYR A 24 -1.81 3.36 14.11
C TYR A 24 -2.56 2.04 13.85
N VAL A 25 -2.82 1.71 12.59
CA VAL A 25 -3.52 0.48 12.20
C VAL A 25 -2.71 -0.77 12.54
N TYR A 26 -1.42 -0.78 12.20
CA TYR A 26 -0.54 -1.93 12.34
C TYR A 26 -0.15 -2.16 13.80
N PHE A 27 0.31 -1.13 14.52
CA PHE A 27 0.82 -1.31 15.89
C PHE A 27 -0.26 -1.25 16.96
N ASN A 28 -1.24 -0.34 16.82
CA ASN A 28 -2.26 -0.17 17.86
C ASN A 28 -3.40 -1.18 17.70
N ARG A 29 -3.92 -1.32 16.47
CA ARG A 29 -5.05 -2.21 16.20
C ARG A 29 -4.60 -3.65 15.90
N LYS A 30 -3.32 -3.89 15.62
CA LYS A 30 -2.73 -5.21 15.35
C LYS A 30 -3.54 -6.00 14.33
N SER A 31 -4.06 -5.32 13.30
CA SER A 31 -4.98 -5.88 12.30
C SER A 31 -4.22 -6.16 11.01
N PRO A 32 -3.90 -7.44 10.71
CA PRO A 32 -3.24 -7.82 9.48
C PRO A 32 -4.06 -7.48 8.23
N ILE A 33 -5.40 -7.57 8.30
CA ILE A 33 -6.27 -7.29 7.15
C ILE A 33 -6.26 -5.80 6.83
N LEU A 34 -6.40 -4.93 7.83
CA LEU A 34 -6.32 -3.49 7.59
C LEU A 34 -4.93 -3.07 7.11
N ALA A 35 -3.88 -3.70 7.63
CA ALA A 35 -2.52 -3.47 7.14
C ALA A 35 -2.39 -3.84 5.66
N ALA A 36 -2.86 -5.01 5.25
CA ALA A 36 -2.86 -5.43 3.85
C ALA A 36 -3.65 -4.48 2.95
N LEU A 37 -4.84 -4.03 3.39
CA LEU A 37 -5.62 -3.05 2.65
C LEU A 37 -4.88 -1.72 2.49
N TRP A 38 -4.23 -1.23 3.55
CA TRP A 38 -3.52 0.06 3.51
C TRP A 38 -2.30 -0.01 2.61
N THR A 39 -1.51 -1.08 2.71
CA THR A 39 -0.32 -1.26 1.88
C THR A 39 -0.68 -1.46 0.40
N ASN A 40 -1.74 -2.19 0.09
CA ASN A 40 -2.21 -2.33 -1.30
C ASN A 40 -2.78 -1.01 -1.85
N LEU A 41 -3.46 -0.21 -1.02
CA LEU A 41 -3.93 1.12 -1.44
C LEU A 41 -2.74 2.04 -1.75
N ASP A 42 -1.69 2.00 -0.92
CA ASP A 42 -0.46 2.76 -1.14
C ASP A 42 0.22 2.36 -2.46
N PHE A 43 0.32 1.05 -2.72
CA PHE A 43 0.82 0.54 -4.00
C PHE A 43 -0.01 1.04 -5.19
N LEU A 44 -1.34 1.02 -5.11
CA LEU A 44 -2.20 1.52 -6.17
C LEU A 44 -1.99 3.02 -6.43
N MET A 45 -1.87 3.84 -5.38
CA MET A 45 -1.58 5.28 -5.52
C MET A 45 -0.20 5.52 -6.16
N ALA A 46 0.81 4.75 -5.74
CA ALA A 46 2.16 4.80 -6.31
C ALA A 46 2.18 4.37 -7.79
N LEU A 47 1.47 3.30 -8.14
CA LEU A 47 1.35 2.80 -9.51
C LEU A 47 0.63 3.80 -10.41
N CYS A 48 -0.49 4.37 -9.95
CA CYS A 48 -1.19 5.43 -10.68
C CYS A 48 -0.29 6.65 -10.91
N SER A 49 0.46 7.08 -9.90
CA SER A 49 1.43 8.18 -10.01
C SER A 49 2.54 7.87 -11.02
N LEU A 50 3.05 6.64 -11.01
CA LEU A 50 4.04 6.17 -11.98
C LEU A 50 3.47 6.15 -13.40
N LEU A 51 2.25 5.65 -13.61
CA LEU A 51 1.62 5.60 -14.93
C LEU A 51 1.36 6.99 -15.51
N ILE A 52 0.85 7.93 -14.68
CA ILE A 52 0.62 9.32 -15.10
C ILE A 52 1.94 9.98 -15.50
N THR A 53 3.01 9.73 -14.75
CA THR A 53 4.30 10.39 -14.94
C THR A 53 5.12 9.72 -16.04
N TRP A 54 4.95 8.42 -16.29
CA TRP A 54 5.64 7.69 -17.36
C TRP A 54 5.45 8.32 -18.74
N TYR A 55 4.26 8.83 -19.04
CA TYR A 55 3.98 9.49 -20.32
C TYR A 55 4.27 11.00 -20.30
N ALA A 56 4.36 11.63 -19.13
CA ALA A 56 4.52 13.07 -19.00
C ALA A 56 5.98 13.50 -18.75
N ASP A 57 6.68 12.81 -17.85
CA ASP A 57 8.05 13.09 -17.42
C ASP A 57 8.71 11.82 -16.89
N ARG A 58 9.64 11.27 -17.70
CA ARG A 58 10.37 10.04 -17.37
C ARG A 58 11.25 10.19 -16.15
N TYR A 59 11.88 11.34 -15.95
CA TYR A 59 12.75 11.57 -14.79
C TYR A 59 11.93 11.46 -13.50
N LEU A 60 10.78 12.11 -13.49
CA LEU A 60 9.86 12.08 -12.35
C LEU A 60 9.27 10.68 -12.13
N ALA A 61 8.99 9.92 -13.20
CA ALA A 61 8.56 8.52 -13.11
C ALA A 61 9.62 7.62 -12.43
N TYR A 62 10.91 7.84 -12.70
CA TYR A 62 11.98 7.11 -12.01
C TYR A 62 12.01 7.38 -10.51
N CYS A 63 11.56 8.55 -10.04
CA CYS A 63 11.41 8.82 -8.61
C CYS A 63 10.28 8.01 -7.95
N TYR A 64 9.24 7.64 -8.71
CA TYR A 64 8.13 6.81 -8.21
C TYR A 64 8.42 5.31 -8.25
N LEU A 65 9.38 4.87 -9.06
CA LEU A 65 9.73 3.45 -9.19
C LEU A 65 10.13 2.80 -7.84
N PRO A 66 11.05 3.36 -7.03
CA PRO A 66 11.40 2.79 -5.74
C PRO A 66 10.19 2.66 -4.81
N LEU A 67 9.30 3.66 -4.79
CA LEU A 67 8.08 3.64 -3.98
C LEU A 67 7.13 2.53 -4.44
N GLY A 68 6.90 2.41 -5.75
CA GLY A 68 6.06 1.35 -6.32
C GLY A 68 6.62 -0.05 -6.07
N VAL A 69 7.92 -0.24 -6.22
CA VAL A 69 8.58 -1.54 -5.96
C VAL A 69 8.51 -1.91 -4.48
N TRP A 70 8.76 -0.94 -3.59
CA TRP A 70 8.68 -1.15 -2.14
C TRP A 70 7.26 -1.51 -1.69
N THR A 71 6.26 -0.73 -2.11
CA THR A 71 4.86 -0.93 -1.74
C THR A 71 4.30 -2.22 -2.34
N PHE A 72 4.74 -2.61 -3.54
CA PHE A 72 4.42 -3.92 -4.11
C PHE A 72 4.93 -5.06 -3.23
N TYR A 73 6.22 -5.04 -2.88
CA TYR A 73 6.82 -6.05 -2.01
C TYR A 73 6.14 -6.09 -0.65
N ALA A 74 5.97 -4.92 -0.01
CA ALA A 74 5.29 -4.80 1.27
C ALA A 74 3.84 -5.31 1.20
N GLY A 75 3.13 -5.07 0.09
CA GLY A 75 1.78 -5.58 -0.15
C GLY A 75 1.73 -7.10 -0.13
N THR A 76 2.66 -7.77 -0.84
CA THR A 76 2.72 -9.24 -0.82
C THR A 76 2.98 -9.82 0.57
N VAL A 77 3.81 -9.14 1.38
CA VAL A 77 4.09 -9.53 2.77
C VAL A 77 2.86 -9.30 3.66
N ALA A 78 2.16 -8.17 3.49
CA ALA A 78 0.97 -7.85 4.26
C ALA A 78 -0.20 -8.78 3.92
N ASP A 79 -0.39 -9.13 2.64
CA ASP A 79 -1.36 -10.12 2.18
C ASP A 79 -1.07 -11.49 2.77
N TYR A 80 0.20 -11.91 2.76
CA TYR A 80 0.63 -13.14 3.45
C TYR A 80 0.27 -13.07 4.94
N GLN A 81 0.61 -11.99 5.63
CA GLN A 81 0.25 -11.85 7.04
C GLN A 81 -1.27 -11.88 7.28
N ALA A 82 -2.07 -11.29 6.40
CA ALA A 82 -3.54 -11.29 6.49
C ALA A 82 -4.16 -12.66 6.25
N LEU A 83 -3.55 -13.49 5.40
CA LEU A 83 -4.03 -14.84 5.12
C LEU A 83 -3.68 -15.83 6.24
N TYR A 84 -2.48 -15.73 6.81
CA TYR A 84 -1.95 -16.71 7.77
C TYR A 84 -2.16 -16.33 9.24
N ASN A 85 -2.54 -15.08 9.54
CA ASN A 85 -2.84 -14.64 10.90
C ASN A 85 -4.31 -14.26 11.05
N GLY A 86 -4.86 -14.51 12.23
CA GLY A 86 -6.20 -14.04 12.57
C GLY A 86 -6.20 -12.54 12.80
N ASP A 87 -7.31 -11.87 12.48
CA ASP A 87 -7.45 -10.45 12.67
C ASP A 87 -8.26 -10.14 13.96
N PRO A 88 -7.66 -9.47 14.95
CA PRO A 88 -8.34 -9.15 16.20
C PRO A 88 -9.40 -8.05 16.06
N VAL A 89 -9.34 -7.20 15.04
CA VAL A 89 -10.34 -6.14 14.79
C VAL A 89 -11.61 -6.73 14.19
N PHE A 90 -11.46 -7.66 13.25
CA PHE A 90 -12.59 -8.33 12.61
C PHE A 90 -13.00 -9.63 13.29
N GLY A 91 -12.24 -10.10 14.28
CA GLY A 91 -12.45 -11.38 14.96
C GLY A 91 -12.30 -12.58 14.03
N THR A 92 -11.58 -12.42 12.92
CA THR A 92 -11.44 -13.47 11.91
C THR A 92 -10.32 -14.43 12.29
N LYS A 93 -10.55 -15.72 12.05
CA LYS A 93 -9.51 -16.73 12.13
C LYS A 93 -8.61 -16.66 10.89
N PRO A 94 -7.39 -17.20 10.93
CA PRO A 94 -6.55 -17.34 9.75
C PRO A 94 -7.32 -18.01 8.61
N LEU A 95 -7.23 -17.45 7.41
CA LEU A 95 -7.85 -18.01 6.20
C LEU A 95 -7.07 -19.21 5.69
N LEU A 96 -5.75 -19.20 5.86
CA LEU A 96 -4.83 -20.28 5.52
C LEU A 96 -4.10 -20.77 6.76
N LYS A 97 -3.77 -22.06 6.78
CA LYS A 97 -2.86 -22.65 7.77
C LYS A 97 -1.48 -22.74 7.17
N TYR A 98 -0.45 -22.62 8.02
CA TYR A 98 0.92 -22.89 7.58
C TYR A 98 1.00 -24.28 6.96
N ILE A 99 1.67 -24.38 5.81
CA ILE A 99 2.05 -25.66 5.24
C ILE A 99 3.14 -26.20 6.18
N GLU A 100 2.77 -27.12 7.07
CA GLU A 100 3.75 -27.90 7.83
C GLU A 100 4.59 -28.67 6.82
N LYS A 101 5.90 -28.39 6.83
CA LYS A 101 6.90 -29.07 5.99
C LYS A 101 7.36 -30.36 6.65
#